data_AF-A0A285IPA7-F1
#
_entry.id   AF-A0A285IPA7-F1
#
_cell.length_a   1.000
_cell.length_b   1.000
_cell.length_c   1.000
_cell.angle_alpha   90.00
_cell.angle_beta   90.00
_cell.angle_gamma   90.00
#
_symmetry.space_group_name_H-M   'P 1'
#
loop_
_entity.id
_entity.type
_entity.pdbx_description
1 polymer ?
#
loop_
_entity_poly.entity_id
_entity_poly.type
_entity_poly.pdbx_seq_one_letter_code
_entity_poly.pdbx_strand_id
1 'polypeptide(L)'
;MLALEELLEAGFWARHRVLSAAAVDWQRHQLVKVIGPDFGLGDRDLRAELTALLNKPLPDPSPAHRRLREVIAHARSGYLSRWATAVAKPGEHRPQPERLARLVTAHLLDLGYDATHLATWIGSLSRRRASTEEILEQAIALGSAAPREFAVLAALESAPELGQAQKHGSNNVVIPPAACAPPEVFSTG
;
A
#
# COMPACT_ATOMS: atom_id res chain seq x y z
N MET A 1 -4.82 -0.80 5.07
CA MET A 1 -3.69 0.06 5.52
C MET A 1 -3.47 1.21 4.56
N LEU A 2 -3.59 0.94 3.25
CA LEU A 2 -3.47 1.90 2.16
C LEU A 2 -4.29 3.18 2.34
N ALA A 3 -5.55 3.10 2.75
CA ALA A 3 -6.39 4.29 2.88
C ALA A 3 -5.84 5.37 3.86
N LEU A 4 -5.07 4.97 4.88
CA LEU A 4 -4.40 5.91 5.79
C LEU A 4 -3.15 6.54 5.14
N GLU A 5 -2.48 5.81 4.27
CA GLU A 5 -1.33 6.29 3.50
C GLU A 5 -1.76 7.23 2.39
N GLU A 6 -2.86 6.90 1.70
CA GLU A 6 -3.53 7.78 0.76
C GLU A 6 -3.95 9.09 1.42
N LEU A 7 -4.38 9.09 2.68
CA LEU A 7 -4.67 10.34 3.41
C LEU A 7 -3.40 11.19 3.61
N LEU A 8 -2.25 10.58 3.90
CA LEU A 8 -0.98 11.31 4.00
C LEU A 8 -0.59 11.93 2.66
N GLU A 9 -0.78 11.19 1.57
CA GLU A 9 -0.52 11.63 0.20
C GLU A 9 -1.51 12.72 -0.23
N ALA A 10 -2.79 12.60 0.12
CA ALA A 10 -3.80 13.62 -0.13
C ALA A 10 -3.43 14.94 0.55
N GLY A 11 -2.83 14.91 1.74
CA GLY A 11 -2.24 16.09 2.39
C GLY A 11 -1.14 16.75 1.55
N PHE A 12 -0.25 15.94 0.96
CA PHE A 12 0.77 16.43 0.03
C PHE A 12 0.12 17.09 -1.21
N TRP A 13 -0.88 16.46 -1.81
CA TRP A 13 -1.58 17.02 -2.98
C TRP A 13 -2.37 18.29 -2.67
N ALA A 14 -2.94 18.39 -1.47
CA ALA A 14 -3.60 19.61 -1.01
C ALA A 14 -2.61 20.77 -0.83
N ARG A 15 -1.42 20.49 -0.29
CA ARG A 15 -0.32 21.47 -0.21
C ARG A 15 0.08 22.01 -1.58
N HIS A 16 0.05 21.16 -2.61
CA HIS A 16 0.35 21.52 -4.00
C HIS A 16 -0.86 22.06 -4.77
N ARG A 17 -1.99 22.30 -4.11
CA ARG A 17 -3.24 22.80 -4.71
C ARG A 17 -3.82 21.92 -5.82
N VAL A 18 -3.46 20.64 -5.82
CA VAL A 18 -4.06 19.62 -6.72
C VAL A 18 -5.39 19.14 -6.13
N LEU A 19 -5.45 18.98 -4.81
CA LEU A 19 -6.68 18.66 -4.07
C LEU A 19 -7.12 19.83 -3.18
N SER A 20 -8.42 19.90 -2.90
CA SER A 20 -8.94 20.85 -1.92
C SER A 20 -8.76 20.33 -0.49
N ALA A 21 -8.63 21.23 0.48
CA ALA A 21 -8.61 20.87 1.90
C ALA A 21 -9.89 20.11 2.32
N ALA A 22 -11.04 20.46 1.73
CA ALA A 22 -12.31 19.80 1.98
C ALA A 22 -12.31 18.32 1.55
N ALA A 23 -11.61 17.97 0.47
CA ALA A 23 -11.47 16.57 0.03
C ALA A 23 -10.66 15.74 1.04
N VAL A 24 -9.56 16.31 1.56
CA VAL A 24 -8.74 15.68 2.60
C VAL A 24 -9.55 15.49 3.90
N ASP A 25 -10.30 16.51 4.32
CA ASP A 25 -11.16 16.43 5.50
C ASP A 25 -12.28 15.42 5.35
N TRP A 26 -12.88 15.32 4.15
CA TRP A 26 -13.88 14.30 3.87
C TRP A 26 -13.30 12.89 4.02
N GLN A 27 -12.13 12.61 3.43
CA GLN A 27 -11.49 11.29 3.53
C GLN A 27 -11.14 10.96 4.99
N ARG A 28 -10.57 11.94 5.72
CA ARG A 28 -10.29 11.83 7.15
C ARG A 28 -11.54 11.40 7.94
N HIS A 29 -12.69 12.05 7.72
CA HIS A 29 -13.93 11.69 8.39
C HIS A 29 -14.46 10.30 8.01
N GLN A 30 -14.25 9.82 6.78
CA GLN A 30 -14.60 8.45 6.42
C GLN A 30 -13.71 7.44 7.16
N LEU A 31 -12.42 7.75 7.30
CA LEU A 31 -11.47 6.87 7.96
C LEU A 31 -11.78 6.67 9.46
N VAL A 32 -12.22 7.73 10.16
CA VAL A 32 -12.64 7.63 11.58
C VAL A 32 -13.68 6.51 11.79
N LYS A 33 -14.61 6.32 10.84
CA LYS A 33 -15.68 5.31 10.96
C LYS A 33 -15.17 3.87 10.86
N VAL A 34 -14.01 3.66 10.24
CA VAL A 34 -13.47 2.32 9.99
C VAL A 34 -12.32 1.94 10.93
N ILE A 35 -11.65 2.91 11.57
CA ILE A 35 -10.51 2.65 12.46
C ILE A 35 -10.92 1.88 13.71
N GLY A 36 -11.94 2.34 14.44
CA GLY A 36 -12.33 1.74 15.73
C GLY A 36 -12.48 0.21 15.71
N PRO A 37 -13.20 -0.38 14.73
CA PRO A 37 -13.38 -1.83 14.62
C PRO A 37 -12.27 -2.58 13.87
N ASP A 38 -11.20 -1.91 13.42
CA ASP A 38 -10.09 -2.56 12.71
C ASP A 38 -9.04 -3.09 13.70
N PHE A 39 -9.16 -4.36 14.10
CA PHE A 39 -8.22 -5.01 15.00
C PHE A 39 -6.79 -5.11 14.46
N GLY A 40 -6.61 -5.04 13.14
CA GLY A 40 -5.29 -5.06 12.51
C GLY A 40 -4.47 -3.82 12.80
N LEU A 41 -5.10 -2.70 13.18
CA LEU A 41 -4.40 -1.44 13.46
C LEU A 41 -3.69 -1.41 14.81
N GLY A 42 -3.90 -2.39 15.70
CA GLY A 42 -3.24 -2.41 17.02
C GLY A 42 -4.17 -2.76 18.16
N ASP A 43 -3.78 -2.39 19.37
CA ASP A 43 -4.64 -2.46 20.55
C ASP A 43 -5.66 -1.29 20.58
N ARG A 44 -6.42 -1.20 21.67
CA ARG A 44 -7.43 -0.16 21.83
C ARG A 44 -6.81 1.24 21.93
N ASP A 45 -5.64 1.37 22.55
CA ASP A 45 -5.01 2.65 22.81
C ASP A 45 -4.44 3.23 21.52
N LEU A 46 -3.81 2.41 20.68
CA LEU A 46 -3.31 2.83 19.37
C LEU A 46 -4.46 3.24 18.44
N ARG A 47 -5.58 2.52 18.46
CA ARG A 47 -6.78 2.91 17.69
C ARG A 47 -7.42 4.19 18.21
N ALA A 48 -7.39 4.42 19.53
CA ALA A 48 -7.86 5.66 20.13
C ALA A 48 -6.96 6.84 19.73
N GLU A 49 -5.63 6.65 19.73
CA GLU A 49 -4.67 7.65 19.24
C GLU A 49 -4.92 7.99 17.77
N LEU A 50 -5.03 6.98 16.90
CA LEU A 50 -5.38 7.17 15.49
C LEU A 50 -6.69 7.95 15.32
N THR A 51 -7.71 7.58 16.08
CA THR A 51 -9.01 8.28 16.06
C THR A 51 -8.86 9.74 16.50
N ALA A 52 -8.06 10.02 17.54
CA ALA A 52 -7.81 11.38 18.01
C ALA A 52 -7.05 12.23 16.99
N LEU A 53 -6.07 11.65 16.29
CA LEU A 53 -5.35 12.30 15.19
C LEU A 53 -6.32 12.62 14.04
N LEU A 54 -7.13 11.63 13.64
CA LEU A 54 -8.10 11.80 12.56
C LEU A 54 -9.30 12.68 12.93
N ASN A 55 -9.53 13.04 14.19
CA ASN A 55 -10.61 13.95 14.56
C ASN A 55 -10.23 15.43 14.40
N LYS A 56 -8.97 15.73 14.08
CA LYS A 56 -8.47 17.10 13.89
C LYS A 56 -7.98 17.28 12.45
N PRO A 57 -7.97 18.50 11.90
CA PRO A 57 -7.33 18.77 10.62
C PRO A 57 -5.87 18.32 10.62
N LEU A 58 -5.43 17.73 9.49
CA LEU A 58 -4.10 17.17 9.31
C LEU A 58 -3.35 17.88 8.16
N PRO A 59 -3.03 19.18 8.28
CA PRO A 59 -2.29 19.87 7.24
C PRO A 59 -0.88 19.28 7.07
N ASP A 60 -0.39 19.22 5.83
CA ASP A 60 0.99 18.91 5.50
C ASP A 60 1.77 20.21 5.23
N PRO A 61 2.92 20.47 5.87
CA PRO A 61 3.50 19.72 6.99
C PRO A 61 2.87 20.10 8.34
N SER A 62 2.73 19.12 9.25
CA SER A 62 2.40 19.39 10.66
C SER A 62 2.94 18.29 11.60
N PRO A 63 3.08 18.56 12.90
CA PRO A 63 3.39 17.51 13.88
C PRO A 63 2.40 16.35 13.86
N ALA A 64 1.10 16.62 13.68
CA ALA A 64 0.07 15.59 13.63
C ALA A 64 0.18 14.72 12.35
N HIS A 65 0.53 15.30 11.20
CA HIS A 65 0.79 14.56 9.96
C HIS A 65 2.01 13.64 10.10
N ARG A 66 3.09 14.13 10.73
CA ARG A 66 4.26 13.30 11.05
C ARG A 66 3.93 12.16 12.00
N ARG A 67 3.16 12.45 13.06
CA ARG A 67 2.73 11.44 14.02
C ARG A 67 1.86 10.36 13.37
N LEU A 68 0.94 10.74 12.49
CA LEU A 68 0.13 9.79 11.73
C LEU A 68 1.01 8.84 10.91
N ARG A 69 2.06 9.35 10.24
CA ARG A 69 3.02 8.51 9.50
C ARG A 69 3.73 7.50 10.39
N GLU A 70 4.19 7.91 11.58
CA GLU A 70 4.84 7.01 12.54
C GLU A 70 3.89 5.90 13.00
N VAL A 71 2.64 6.27 13.33
CA VAL A 71 1.64 5.32 13.80
C VAL A 71 1.25 4.33 12.70
N ILE A 72 1.10 4.80 11.45
CA ILE A 72 0.87 3.92 10.29
C ILE A 72 2.04 2.95 10.12
N ALA A 73 3.29 3.43 10.14
CA ALA A 73 4.45 2.55 10.01
C ALA A 73 4.50 1.48 11.11
N HIS A 74 4.16 1.84 12.34
CA HIS A 74 4.05 0.91 13.46
C HIS A 74 2.91 -0.11 13.27
N ALA A 75 1.72 0.36 12.90
CA ALA A 75 0.53 -0.46 12.68
C ALA A 75 0.63 -1.36 11.44
N ARG A 76 1.57 -1.10 10.51
CA ARG A 76 1.78 -1.95 9.35
C ARG A 76 2.34 -3.33 9.75
N SER A 77 3.34 -3.32 10.63
CA SER A 77 3.97 -4.56 11.09
C SER A 77 2.98 -5.40 11.90
N GLY A 78 2.85 -6.68 11.57
CA GLY A 78 1.97 -7.62 12.29
C GLY A 78 0.46 -7.39 12.08
N TYR A 79 0.05 -6.65 11.05
CA TYR A 79 -1.37 -6.35 10.78
C TYR A 79 -2.22 -7.64 10.69
N LEU A 80 -1.78 -8.61 9.87
CA LEU A 80 -2.47 -9.89 9.70
C LEU A 80 -2.40 -10.77 10.95
N SER A 81 -1.27 -10.75 11.67
CA SER A 81 -1.11 -11.48 12.93
C SER A 81 -2.10 -11.00 13.99
N ARG A 82 -2.34 -9.69 14.09
CA ARG A 82 -3.34 -9.13 15.01
C ARG A 82 -4.76 -9.55 14.64
N TRP A 83 -5.08 -9.64 13.35
CA TRP A 83 -6.36 -10.20 12.89
C TRP A 83 -6.52 -11.67 13.29
N ALA A 84 -5.47 -12.49 13.12
CA ALA A 84 -5.46 -13.90 13.57
C ALA A 84 -5.69 -14.02 15.08
N THR A 85 -5.03 -13.19 15.88
CA THR A 85 -5.29 -13.13 17.33
C THR A 85 -6.73 -12.70 17.66
N ALA A 86 -7.30 -11.78 16.88
CA ALA A 86 -8.65 -11.27 17.13
C ALA A 86 -9.75 -12.31 16.86
N VAL A 87 -9.64 -13.12 15.80
CA VAL A 87 -10.63 -14.18 15.54
C VAL A 87 -10.56 -15.35 16.49
N ALA A 88 -9.42 -15.59 17.13
CA ALA A 88 -9.27 -16.61 18.16
C ALA A 88 -10.01 -16.26 19.47
N LYS A 89 -10.45 -15.00 19.63
CA LYS A 89 -11.21 -14.58 20.81
C LYS A 89 -12.64 -15.13 20.78
N PRO A 90 -13.17 -15.60 21.91
CA PRO A 90 -14.54 -16.11 21.99
C PRO A 90 -15.60 -15.00 22.04
N GLY A 91 -16.80 -15.33 21.58
CA GLY A 91 -18.02 -14.55 21.79
C GLY A 91 -18.04 -13.19 21.10
N GLU A 92 -18.58 -12.19 21.79
CA GLU A 92 -18.84 -10.83 21.27
C GLU A 92 -17.58 -10.04 20.89
N HIS A 93 -16.40 -10.50 21.33
CA HIS A 93 -15.12 -9.89 20.99
C HIS A 93 -14.57 -10.39 19.64
N ARG A 94 -15.19 -11.41 19.03
CA ARG A 94 -14.81 -11.91 17.72
C ARG A 94 -15.24 -10.90 16.65
N PRO A 95 -14.35 -10.55 15.70
CA PRO A 95 -14.72 -9.65 14.62
C PRO A 95 -15.79 -10.24 13.70
N GLN A 96 -16.60 -9.35 13.14
CA GLN A 96 -17.61 -9.73 12.14
C GLN A 96 -16.93 -10.36 10.90
N PRO A 97 -17.39 -11.52 10.41
CA PRO A 97 -16.76 -12.24 9.31
C PRO A 97 -16.60 -11.40 8.03
N GLU A 98 -17.64 -10.64 7.66
CA GLU A 98 -17.59 -9.76 6.47
C GLU A 98 -16.49 -8.71 6.59
N ARG A 99 -16.35 -8.10 7.78
CA ARG A 99 -15.33 -7.08 8.04
C ARG A 99 -13.93 -7.67 7.97
N LEU A 100 -13.72 -8.81 8.61
CA LEU A 100 -12.47 -9.56 8.55
C LEU A 100 -12.09 -9.82 7.08
N ALA A 101 -13.00 -10.41 6.31
CA ALA A 101 -12.77 -10.74 4.91
C ALA A 101 -12.40 -9.50 4.08
N ARG A 102 -13.16 -8.40 4.23
CA ARG A 102 -12.92 -7.15 3.52
C ARG A 102 -11.56 -6.55 3.85
N LEU A 103 -11.19 -6.47 5.13
CA LEU A 103 -9.95 -5.82 5.56
C LEU A 103 -8.71 -6.66 5.29
N VAL A 104 -8.79 -7.98 5.46
CA VAL A 104 -7.70 -8.90 5.08
C VAL A 104 -7.48 -8.88 3.57
N THR A 105 -8.54 -8.96 2.77
CA THR A 105 -8.42 -8.89 1.30
C THR A 105 -7.85 -7.55 0.86
N ALA A 106 -8.37 -6.44 1.39
CA ALA A 106 -7.84 -5.11 1.09
C ALA A 106 -6.35 -5.02 1.44
N HIS A 107 -5.94 -5.54 2.60
CA HIS A 107 -4.52 -5.54 2.96
C HIS A 107 -3.65 -6.39 2.03
N LEU A 108 -4.12 -7.55 1.57
CA LEU A 108 -3.37 -8.34 0.59
C LEU A 108 -3.27 -7.63 -0.76
N LEU A 109 -4.31 -6.92 -1.19
CA LEU A 109 -4.24 -6.04 -2.37
C LEU A 109 -3.24 -4.89 -2.15
N ASP A 110 -3.22 -4.29 -0.96
CA ASP A 110 -2.25 -3.25 -0.58
C ASP A 110 -0.78 -3.76 -0.67
N LEU A 111 -0.56 -5.07 -0.47
CA LEU A 111 0.75 -5.71 -0.60
C LEU A 111 1.13 -6.03 -2.06
N GLY A 112 0.24 -5.75 -3.02
CA GLY A 112 0.51 -5.91 -4.46
C GLY A 112 0.00 -7.22 -5.06
N TYR A 113 -0.76 -8.02 -4.31
CA TYR A 113 -1.43 -9.19 -4.90
C TYR A 113 -2.55 -8.76 -5.85
N ASP A 114 -2.70 -9.45 -6.96
CA ASP A 114 -3.80 -9.19 -7.88
C ASP A 114 -5.10 -9.89 -7.44
N ALA A 115 -6.23 -9.29 -7.78
CA ALA A 115 -7.55 -9.80 -7.38
C ALA A 115 -7.87 -11.19 -7.95
N THR A 116 -7.35 -11.54 -9.13
CA THR A 116 -7.57 -12.84 -9.76
C THR A 116 -6.81 -13.95 -9.04
N HIS A 117 -5.57 -13.67 -8.65
CA HIS A 117 -4.77 -14.55 -7.81
C HIS A 117 -5.45 -14.77 -6.46
N LEU A 118 -5.89 -13.71 -5.77
CA LEU A 118 -6.58 -13.84 -4.49
C LEU A 118 -7.90 -14.62 -4.62
N ALA A 119 -8.66 -14.42 -5.69
CA ALA A 119 -9.89 -15.17 -5.96
C ALA A 119 -9.62 -16.67 -6.19
N THR A 120 -8.55 -17.00 -6.92
CA THR A 120 -8.12 -18.37 -7.16
C THR A 120 -7.64 -19.03 -5.86
N TRP A 121 -6.82 -18.31 -5.09
CA TRP A 121 -6.30 -18.73 -3.80
C TRP A 121 -7.44 -19.01 -2.80
N ILE A 122 -8.36 -18.07 -2.59
CA ILE A 122 -9.48 -18.27 -1.67
C ILE A 122 -10.40 -19.39 -2.13
N GLY A 123 -10.64 -19.52 -3.44
CA GLY A 123 -11.41 -20.62 -4.01
C GLY A 123 -10.76 -21.99 -3.73
N SER A 124 -9.44 -22.07 -3.71
CA SER A 124 -8.73 -23.30 -3.33
C SER A 124 -8.92 -23.68 -1.86
N LEU A 125 -8.90 -22.68 -0.96
CA LEU A 125 -9.14 -22.86 0.47
C LEU A 125 -10.60 -23.26 0.74
N SER A 126 -11.56 -22.62 0.06
CA SER A 126 -12.97 -22.97 0.15
C SER A 126 -13.25 -24.42 -0.29
N ARG A 127 -12.64 -24.89 -1.39
CA ARG A 127 -12.79 -26.29 -1.85
C ARG A 127 -12.29 -27.30 -0.82
N ARG A 128 -11.22 -26.95 -0.09
CA ARG A 128 -10.67 -27.76 1.01
C ARG A 128 -11.42 -27.59 2.33
N ARG A 129 -12.44 -26.72 2.38
CA ARG A 129 -13.17 -26.36 3.61
C ARG A 129 -12.25 -25.84 4.71
N ALA A 130 -11.30 -24.99 4.34
CA ALA A 130 -10.35 -24.43 5.28
C ALA A 130 -11.07 -23.64 6.41
N SER A 131 -10.54 -23.73 7.63
CA SER A 131 -11.03 -22.95 8.77
C SER A 131 -10.66 -21.46 8.64
N THR A 132 -11.26 -20.61 9.48
CA THR A 132 -10.90 -19.17 9.49
C THR A 132 -9.46 -18.97 9.92
N GLU A 133 -9.00 -19.81 10.85
CA GLU A 133 -7.65 -19.82 11.38
C GLU A 133 -6.65 -20.22 10.28
N GLU A 134 -6.94 -21.28 9.52
CA GLU A 134 -6.12 -21.71 8.37
C GLU A 134 -6.06 -20.64 7.27
N ILE A 135 -7.18 -19.98 6.97
CA ILE A 135 -7.21 -18.88 5.99
C ILE A 135 -6.29 -17.74 6.43
N LEU A 136 -6.29 -17.37 7.71
CA LEU A 136 -5.44 -16.29 8.21
C LEU A 136 -3.98 -16.68 8.32
N GLU A 137 -3.68 -17.93 8.67
CA GLU A 137 -2.31 -18.45 8.62
C GLU A 137 -1.74 -18.35 7.20
N GLN A 138 -2.53 -18.76 6.19
CA GLN A 138 -2.15 -18.63 4.79
C GLN A 138 -2.05 -17.17 4.35
N ALA A 139 -2.93 -16.28 4.83
CA ALA A 139 -2.82 -14.85 4.56
C ALA A 139 -1.52 -14.26 5.15
N ILE A 140 -1.13 -14.65 6.37
CA ILE A 140 0.13 -14.24 6.99
C ILE A 140 1.32 -14.75 6.17
N ALA A 141 1.27 -16.00 5.70
CA ALA A 141 2.29 -16.56 4.83
C ALA A 141 2.44 -15.77 3.52
N LEU A 142 1.32 -15.39 2.87
CA LEU A 142 1.34 -14.49 1.72
C LEU A 142 1.96 -13.14 2.09
N GLY A 143 1.49 -12.50 3.16
CA GLY A 143 1.98 -11.19 3.56
C GLY A 143 3.45 -11.14 4.01
N SER A 144 4.05 -12.30 4.29
CA SER A 144 5.46 -12.45 4.68
C SER A 144 6.33 -13.01 3.55
N ALA A 145 5.74 -13.38 2.41
CA ALA A 145 6.47 -13.91 1.28
C ALA A 145 7.38 -12.83 0.69
N ALA A 146 8.63 -13.19 0.36
CA ALA A 146 9.54 -12.30 -0.34
C ALA A 146 8.96 -11.94 -1.72
N PRO A 147 9.02 -10.66 -2.15
CA PRO A 147 8.66 -10.28 -3.51
C PRO A 147 9.43 -11.13 -4.51
N ARG A 148 8.73 -11.67 -5.49
CA ARG A 148 9.35 -12.42 -6.57
C ARG A 148 9.78 -11.46 -7.67
N GLU A 149 11.05 -11.50 -8.03
CA GLU A 149 11.56 -10.74 -9.16
C GLU A 149 11.14 -11.40 -10.48
N PHE A 150 10.71 -10.56 -11.43
CA PHE A 150 10.35 -10.99 -12.78
C PHE A 150 11.09 -10.11 -13.78
N ALA A 151 11.71 -10.73 -14.78
CA ALA A 151 12.18 -10.03 -15.97
C ALA A 151 11.03 -10.01 -16.99
N VAL A 152 10.52 -8.81 -17.28
CA VAL A 152 9.41 -8.60 -18.23
C VAL A 152 9.97 -7.97 -19.50
N LEU A 153 9.66 -8.56 -20.66
CA LEU A 153 9.90 -7.94 -21.96
C LEU A 153 8.66 -7.12 -22.34
N ALA A 154 8.78 -5.80 -22.32
CA ALA A 154 7.74 -4.90 -22.83
C ALA A 154 8.03 -4.59 -24.30
N ALA A 155 7.21 -5.12 -25.20
CA ALA A 155 7.23 -4.72 -26.60
C ALA A 155 6.49 -3.39 -26.75
N LEU A 156 7.17 -2.36 -27.24
CA LEU A 156 6.55 -1.10 -27.60
C LEU A 156 6.07 -1.21 -29.05
N GLU A 157 4.77 -1.03 -29.27
CA GLU A 157 4.16 -1.07 -30.61
C GLU A 157 4.60 0.13 -31.48
N SER A 158 4.97 1.24 -30.84
CA SER A 158 5.59 2.38 -31.49
C SER A 158 6.51 3.13 -30.52
N ALA A 159 7.58 3.73 -31.06
CA ALA A 159 8.43 4.61 -30.29
C ALA A 159 7.73 5.96 -30.08
N PRO A 160 7.76 6.55 -28.87
CA PRO A 160 7.26 7.91 -28.68
C PRO A 160 8.04 8.88 -29.57
N GLU A 161 7.35 9.81 -30.22
CA GLU A 161 7.99 10.84 -31.04
C GLU A 161 9.02 11.61 -30.22
N LEU A 162 10.27 11.63 -30.68
CA LEU A 162 11.40 12.29 -30.01
C LEU A 162 11.10 13.75 -29.61
N GLY A 163 10.25 14.45 -30.37
CA GLY A 163 9.83 15.82 -30.10
C GLY A 163 8.94 16.00 -28.86
N GLN A 164 8.25 14.96 -28.39
CA GLN A 164 7.47 15.01 -27.14
C GLN A 164 8.33 14.68 -25.90
N ALA A 165 9.30 13.77 -26.04
CA ALA A 165 10.25 13.46 -24.97
C ALA A 165 11.15 14.67 -24.61
N GLN A 166 11.55 15.48 -25.60
CA GLN A 166 12.36 16.68 -25.37
C GLN A 166 11.59 17.84 -24.71
N LYS A 167 10.27 17.94 -24.92
CA LYS A 167 9.42 18.97 -24.28
C LYS A 167 9.25 18.74 -22.78
N HIS A 168 9.46 17.52 -22.28
CA HIS A 168 9.43 17.21 -20.84
C HIS A 168 10.83 17.09 -20.20
N GLY A 169 11.91 17.04 -21.00
CA GLY A 169 13.30 16.99 -20.53
C GLY A 169 13.97 18.34 -20.26
N SER A 170 13.28 19.47 -20.40
CA SER A 170 13.87 20.82 -20.24
C SER A 170 14.08 21.30 -18.79
N ASN A 171 13.90 20.43 -17.79
CA ASN A 171 14.46 20.67 -16.45
C ASN A 171 15.77 19.88 -16.29
N ASN A 172 16.81 20.45 -16.90
CA ASN A 172 18.24 20.32 -16.62
C ASN A 172 18.72 19.04 -15.93
N VAL A 173 19.04 18.01 -16.72
CA VAL A 173 20.04 17.00 -16.35
C VAL A 173 21.13 17.02 -17.42
N VAL A 174 22.27 17.60 -17.08
CA VAL A 174 23.49 17.54 -17.90
C VAL A 174 24.06 16.13 -17.76
N ILE A 175 23.92 15.31 -18.80
CA ILE A 175 24.67 14.06 -18.94
C ILE A 175 25.92 14.38 -19.78
N PRO A 176 27.14 14.13 -19.28
CA PRO A 176 28.36 14.36 -20.06
C PRO A 176 28.45 13.36 -21.22
N PRO A 177 29.02 13.77 -22.38
CA PRO A 177 29.11 12.90 -23.55
C PRO A 177 30.03 11.71 -23.29
N ALA A 178 29.52 10.52 -23.57
CA ALA A 178 30.30 9.29 -23.61
C ALA A 178 31.40 9.41 -24.68
N ALA A 179 32.65 9.22 -24.26
CA ALA A 179 33.79 9.13 -25.16
C ALA A 179 33.60 7.92 -26.09
N CYS A 180 33.43 8.16 -27.39
CA CYS A 180 33.58 7.14 -28.41
C CYS A 180 35.05 6.70 -28.46
N ALA A 181 35.34 5.46 -28.05
CA ALA A 181 36.59 4.82 -28.37
C ALA A 181 36.56 4.34 -29.85
N PRO A 182 37.64 4.52 -30.63
CA PRO A 182 37.71 4.05 -32.01
C PRO A 182 37.88 2.52 -32.08
N PRO A 183 37.53 1.90 -33.22
CA PRO A 183 37.57 0.45 -33.39
C PRO A 183 39.02 -0.06 -33.48
N GLU A 184 39.33 -1.12 -32.73
CA GLU A 184 40.57 -1.88 -32.89
C GLU A 184 40.59 -2.58 -34.25
N VAL A 185 41.66 -2.29 -35.01
CA VAL A 185 41.98 -2.94 -36.27
C VAL A 185 42.62 -4.29 -35.97
N PHE A 186 41.93 -5.39 -36.27
CA PHE A 186 42.53 -6.71 -36.33
C PHE A 186 43.47 -6.77 -37.55
N SER A 187 44.77 -6.81 -37.31
CA SER A 187 45.78 -7.13 -38.32
C SER A 187 46.16 -8.61 -38.24
N THR A 188 45.93 -9.33 -39.32
CA THR A 188 46.45 -10.68 -39.57
C THR A 188 47.94 -10.62 -39.90
N GLY A 189 48.75 -11.39 -39.17
CA GLY A 189 50.16 -11.68 -39.44
C GLY A 189 50.64 -12.81 -38.55
#